data_AF-A0A8H3BJI3-F1
#
_entry.id   AF-A0A8H3BJI3-F1
#
_cell.length_a   1.000
_cell.length_b   1.000
_cell.length_c   1.000
_cell.angle_alpha   90.00
_cell.angle_beta   90.00
_cell.angle_gamma   90.00
#
_symmetry.space_group_name_H-M   'P 1'
#
loop_
_entity.id
_entity.type
_entity.pdbx_description
1 polymer ?
#
loop_
_entity_poly.entity_id
_entity_poly.type
_entity_poly.pdbx_seq_one_letter_code
_entity_poly.pdbx_strand_id
1 'polypeptide(L)'
;MLIFDIPDTVKKTLNSSRRAKSKSLWTTYSIKARPLSKTGAIAKQFSTQLVPRLASQLGLHGQPSGSETIASDQGQSKHSTKKSNACPAKRPRTEDWGTVHHGAFMLPCMQVLVDTIVNTRADSNTTLWSPEWMWARITQLEAELDETKAARDMALSEQDVVRIARQAEQNARREAMAQKSAAEASLARKEAEYSRLRAELEEALSRESVLLSDVKMLRGDLAKAEEGLRTAQSSLDESQKTSEQIKFLKQELEEARDRAHKLQLQKLYLEEQQSRSDAAEFEDAREKIQKLKAEVKRSNSELASTLEKLESTQRALEAKERKCSSTRGKYERIKEKLGAHKARLENERTLIGKLRDTLTPEAYRSLGATHETLGAFPSAMGSPLAVEEGNDTHKEESD
;
A
#
# COMPACT_ATOMS: atom_id res chain seq x y z
N MET A 1 -33.40 9.73 -11.68
CA MET A 1 -34.68 9.14 -12.14
C MET A 1 -35.78 10.14 -11.79
N LEU A 2 -36.76 10.36 -12.67
CA LEU A 2 -37.85 11.32 -12.42
C LEU A 2 -39.15 10.57 -12.13
N ILE A 3 -39.83 10.96 -11.04
CA ILE A 3 -41.15 10.48 -10.64
C ILE A 3 -42.13 11.66 -10.82
N PHE A 4 -43.36 11.37 -11.22
CA PHE A 4 -44.39 12.39 -11.47
C PHE A 4 -45.72 11.92 -10.86
N ASP A 5 -46.16 12.57 -9.78
CA ASP A 5 -47.39 12.15 -9.09
C ASP A 5 -48.66 12.73 -9.73
N ILE A 6 -48.53 13.78 -10.56
CA ILE A 6 -49.65 14.41 -11.28
C ILE A 6 -49.96 13.63 -12.58
N PRO A 7 -51.16 13.02 -12.72
CA PRO A 7 -51.48 12.14 -13.85
C PRO A 7 -51.39 12.81 -15.23
N ASP A 8 -51.73 14.09 -15.34
CA ASP A 8 -51.64 14.81 -16.60
C ASP A 8 -50.21 15.20 -16.97
N THR A 9 -49.32 15.38 -15.99
CA THR A 9 -47.88 15.52 -16.22
C THR A 9 -47.29 14.21 -16.74
N VAL A 10 -47.69 13.06 -16.16
CA VAL A 10 -47.33 11.73 -16.69
C VAL A 10 -47.76 11.57 -18.16
N LYS A 11 -49.02 11.90 -18.50
CA LYS A 11 -49.52 11.85 -19.89
C LYS A 11 -48.73 12.79 -20.81
N LYS A 12 -48.49 14.03 -20.41
CA LYS A 12 -47.73 15.03 -21.19
C LYS A 12 -46.29 14.57 -21.44
N THR A 13 -45.61 14.04 -20.43
CA THR A 13 -44.23 13.53 -20.53
C THR A 13 -44.14 12.28 -21.42
N LEU A 14 -45.05 11.31 -21.28
CA LEU A 14 -45.11 10.13 -22.16
C LEU A 14 -45.39 10.51 -23.63
N ASN A 15 -46.32 11.45 -23.87
CA ASN A 15 -46.61 11.95 -25.21
C ASN A 15 -45.44 12.75 -25.80
N SER A 16 -44.72 13.54 -24.99
CA SER A 16 -43.50 14.25 -25.39
C SER A 16 -42.39 13.28 -25.80
N SER A 17 -42.17 12.21 -25.03
CA SER A 17 -41.19 11.17 -25.35
C SER A 17 -41.57 10.36 -26.61
N ARG A 18 -42.86 10.08 -26.82
CA ARG A 18 -43.35 9.41 -28.04
C ARG A 18 -43.33 10.30 -29.29
N ARG A 19 -43.51 11.63 -29.14
CA ARG A 19 -43.47 12.63 -30.23
C ARG A 19 -42.17 13.45 -30.23
N ALA A 20 -41.06 12.82 -29.87
CA ALA A 20 -39.76 13.47 -29.76
C ALA A 20 -39.29 14.03 -31.12
N LYS A 21 -39.11 15.35 -31.20
CA LYS A 21 -38.50 16.02 -32.36
C LYS A 21 -36.99 15.76 -32.38
N SER A 22 -36.35 15.87 -33.54
CA SER A 22 -34.89 15.93 -33.64
C SER A 22 -34.33 17.07 -32.76
N LYS A 23 -33.15 16.87 -32.17
CA LYS A 23 -32.53 17.73 -31.15
C LYS A 23 -33.31 17.89 -29.83
N SER A 24 -34.39 17.15 -29.60
CA SER A 24 -35.04 17.11 -28.27
C SER A 24 -34.25 16.23 -27.29
N LEU A 25 -34.36 16.51 -25.98
CA LEU A 25 -33.67 15.78 -24.91
C LEU A 25 -33.86 14.25 -25.02
N TRP A 26 -35.05 13.79 -25.40
CA TRP A 26 -35.34 12.37 -25.64
C TRP A 26 -34.49 11.75 -26.76
N THR A 27 -34.26 12.49 -27.85
CA THR A 27 -33.41 12.02 -28.97
C THR A 27 -31.92 12.22 -28.69
N THR A 28 -31.52 13.35 -28.12
CA THR A 28 -30.11 13.68 -27.85
C THR A 28 -29.46 12.71 -26.87
N TYR A 29 -30.20 12.25 -25.86
CA TYR A 29 -29.71 11.30 -24.85
C TYR A 29 -30.33 9.89 -24.98
N SER A 30 -31.04 9.60 -26.08
CA SER A 30 -31.74 8.32 -26.33
C SER A 30 -32.73 7.87 -25.23
N ILE A 31 -33.23 8.79 -24.41
CA ILE A 31 -34.13 8.51 -23.29
C ILE A 31 -35.55 8.24 -23.80
N LYS A 32 -36.15 7.11 -23.38
CA LYS A 32 -37.53 6.72 -23.70
C LYS A 32 -38.34 6.50 -22.43
N ALA A 33 -39.34 7.34 -22.20
CA ALA A 33 -40.29 7.13 -21.10
C ALA A 33 -41.23 5.95 -21.43
N ARG A 34 -41.47 5.07 -20.46
CA ARG A 34 -42.43 3.94 -20.56
C ARG A 34 -43.41 4.00 -19.38
N PRO A 35 -44.69 3.64 -19.57
CA PRO A 35 -45.60 3.42 -18.46
C PRO A 35 -45.15 2.17 -17.69
N LEU A 36 -45.08 2.26 -16.37
CA LEU A 36 -44.89 1.10 -15.50
C LEU A 36 -46.24 0.39 -15.31
N SER A 37 -46.29 -0.93 -15.48
CA SER A 37 -47.50 -1.70 -15.20
C SER A 37 -47.79 -1.66 -13.69
N LYS A 38 -49.06 -1.52 -13.29
CA LYS A 38 -49.43 -1.53 -11.85
C LYS A 38 -49.19 -2.89 -11.19
N THR A 39 -49.18 -3.96 -11.98
CA THR A 39 -48.88 -5.33 -11.59
C THR A 39 -47.57 -5.80 -12.22
N GLY A 40 -46.75 -6.52 -11.46
CA GLY A 40 -45.46 -7.06 -11.88
C GLY A 40 -44.35 -6.91 -10.83
N ALA A 41 -43.32 -7.76 -10.89
CA ALA A 41 -42.22 -7.76 -9.93
C ALA A 41 -41.48 -6.41 -9.88
N ILE A 42 -41.22 -5.81 -11.05
CA ILE A 42 -40.57 -4.49 -11.17
C ILE A 42 -41.41 -3.40 -10.49
N ALA A 43 -42.73 -3.44 -10.62
CA ALA A 43 -43.63 -2.47 -9.99
C ALA A 43 -43.60 -2.57 -8.46
N LYS A 44 -43.61 -3.81 -7.94
CA LYS A 44 -43.45 -4.08 -6.50
C LYS A 44 -42.09 -3.61 -5.99
N GLN A 45 -41.00 -3.90 -6.70
CA GLN A 45 -39.66 -3.44 -6.32
C GLN A 45 -39.54 -1.90 -6.35
N PHE A 46 -40.18 -1.25 -7.31
CA PHE A 46 -40.20 0.21 -7.41
C PHE A 46 -40.91 0.85 -6.22
N SER A 47 -42.07 0.33 -5.83
CA SER A 47 -42.84 0.86 -4.70
C SER A 47 -42.29 0.49 -3.32
N THR A 48 -41.62 -0.67 -3.15
CA THR A 48 -41.09 -1.09 -1.84
C THR A 48 -39.62 -0.74 -1.60
N GLN A 49 -38.79 -0.59 -2.64
CA GLN A 49 -37.36 -0.27 -2.47
C GLN A 49 -37.00 1.14 -2.97
N LEU A 50 -37.46 1.54 -4.16
CA LEU A 50 -37.01 2.81 -4.77
C LEU A 50 -37.77 4.03 -4.22
N VAL A 51 -39.10 3.98 -4.12
CA VAL A 51 -39.89 5.11 -3.60
C VAL A 51 -39.52 5.46 -2.14
N PRO A 52 -39.44 4.51 -1.19
CA PRO A 52 -39.05 4.84 0.19
C PRO A 52 -37.62 5.37 0.28
N ARG A 53 -36.67 4.77 -0.44
CA ARG A 53 -35.27 5.23 -0.47
C ARG A 53 -35.13 6.64 -1.02
N LEU A 54 -35.91 7.01 -2.04
CA LEU A 54 -35.93 8.37 -2.57
C LEU A 54 -36.61 9.36 -1.61
N ALA A 55 -37.68 8.97 -0.92
CA ALA A 55 -38.31 9.80 0.11
C ALA A 55 -37.34 10.10 1.27
N SER A 56 -36.59 9.08 1.73
CA SER A 56 -35.52 9.25 2.73
C SER A 56 -34.37 10.12 2.22
N GLN A 57 -33.96 9.98 0.95
CA GLN A 57 -32.88 10.79 0.36
C GLN A 57 -33.27 12.24 0.08
N LEU A 58 -34.56 12.56 -0.12
CA LEU A 58 -35.03 13.94 -0.28
C LEU A 58 -35.13 14.72 1.05
N GLY A 59 -34.81 14.11 2.19
CA GLY A 59 -34.75 14.81 3.47
C GLY A 59 -36.10 15.37 3.94
N LEU A 60 -37.23 14.77 3.51
CA LEU A 60 -38.58 15.12 3.96
C LEU A 60 -38.85 14.61 5.39
N HIS A 61 -37.93 14.93 6.31
CA HIS A 61 -38.09 14.75 7.75
C HIS A 61 -38.82 15.93 8.40
N GLY A 62 -39.62 16.67 7.63
CA GLY A 62 -40.58 17.61 8.17
C GLY A 62 -41.60 16.84 9.00
N GLN A 63 -41.68 17.14 10.30
CA GLN A 63 -42.84 16.75 11.11
C GLN A 63 -44.11 17.29 10.45
N PRO A 64 -45.27 16.62 10.64
CA PRO A 64 -46.57 17.20 10.32
C PRO A 64 -46.86 18.35 11.28
N SER A 65 -46.26 19.52 11.02
CA SER A 65 -46.51 20.75 11.75
C SER A 65 -47.94 21.19 11.44
N GLY A 66 -48.83 21.01 12.42
CA GLY A 66 -50.21 21.45 12.32
C GLY A 66 -50.26 22.97 12.32
N SER A 67 -50.67 23.56 11.20
CA SER A 67 -51.03 24.97 11.12
C SER A 67 -52.38 25.10 10.42
N GLU A 68 -53.38 25.28 11.26
CA GLU A 68 -54.43 26.29 11.16
C GLU A 68 -55.14 26.49 9.80
N THR A 69 -56.44 26.22 9.83
CA THR A 69 -57.41 26.66 8.83
C THR A 69 -57.47 28.18 8.75
N ILE A 70 -56.66 28.78 7.88
CA ILE A 70 -56.90 30.14 7.38
C ILE A 70 -58.23 30.14 6.62
N ALA A 71 -59.12 31.06 6.98
CA ALA A 71 -60.47 31.10 6.41
C ALA A 71 -60.42 31.42 4.90
N SER A 72 -61.18 30.64 4.11
CA SER A 72 -61.43 30.91 2.70
C SER A 72 -62.42 32.07 2.56
N ASP A 73 -61.93 33.32 2.63
CA ASP A 73 -62.79 34.50 2.51
C ASP A 73 -63.50 34.55 1.14
N GLN A 74 -64.81 34.75 1.18
CA GLN A 74 -65.72 34.44 0.07
C GLN A 74 -65.96 35.64 -0.84
N GLY A 75 -64.87 36.18 -1.40
CA GLY A 75 -64.88 37.32 -2.32
C GLY A 75 -65.77 37.10 -3.55
N GLN A 76 -67.00 37.62 -3.50
CA GLN A 76 -68.05 37.36 -4.50
C GLN A 76 -67.68 37.87 -5.91
N SER A 77 -67.43 36.98 -6.85
CA SER A 77 -67.37 37.32 -8.28
C SER A 77 -68.76 37.70 -8.81
N LYS A 78 -69.08 39.00 -8.77
CA LYS A 78 -70.28 39.57 -9.39
C LYS A 78 -69.99 39.94 -10.84
N HIS A 79 -70.12 38.97 -11.75
CA HIS A 79 -70.19 39.22 -13.18
C HIS A 79 -71.45 40.04 -13.54
N SER A 80 -71.36 41.36 -13.43
CA SER A 80 -72.41 42.26 -13.92
C SER A 80 -72.33 42.37 -15.45
N THR A 81 -73.20 41.65 -16.14
CA THR A 81 -73.38 41.78 -17.59
C THR A 81 -74.08 43.10 -17.93
N LYS A 82 -73.32 44.14 -18.29
CA LYS A 82 -73.89 45.40 -18.79
C LYS A 82 -73.45 45.68 -20.22
N LYS A 83 -74.40 45.53 -21.15
CA LYS A 83 -74.30 46.10 -22.51
C LYS A 83 -74.29 47.63 -22.41
N SER A 84 -73.56 48.29 -23.30
CA SER A 84 -74.13 49.12 -24.38
C SER A 84 -73.21 50.28 -24.80
N ASN A 85 -73.47 50.80 -26.00
CA ASN A 85 -73.16 52.15 -26.51
C ASN A 85 -71.65 52.52 -26.60
N ALA A 86 -71.02 52.50 -27.78
CA ALA A 86 -71.23 53.35 -28.97
C ALA A 86 -70.44 54.68 -28.92
N CYS A 87 -69.75 54.99 -30.02
CA CYS A 87 -68.96 56.22 -30.17
C CYS A 87 -69.87 57.46 -30.20
N PRO A 88 -69.43 58.54 -29.53
CA PRO A 88 -68.86 59.67 -30.28
C PRO A 88 -67.45 60.04 -29.75
N ALA A 89 -66.68 60.96 -30.33
CA ALA A 89 -67.00 61.94 -31.37
C ALA A 89 -65.86 62.10 -32.40
N LYS A 90 -66.16 62.75 -33.53
CA LYS A 90 -65.14 63.25 -34.47
C LYS A 90 -64.34 64.37 -33.78
N ARG A 91 -63.01 64.27 -33.75
CA ARG A 91 -62.16 65.46 -33.51
C ARG A 91 -62.03 66.25 -34.82
N PRO A 92 -62.12 67.60 -34.80
CA PRO A 92 -61.63 68.42 -35.90
C PRO A 92 -60.15 68.10 -36.15
N ARG A 93 -59.78 68.00 -37.42
CA ARG A 93 -58.41 67.79 -37.87
C ARG A 93 -57.82 69.16 -38.18
N THR A 94 -57.12 69.75 -37.21
CA THR A 94 -56.37 71.00 -37.45
C THR A 94 -55.19 70.67 -38.36
N GLU A 95 -55.31 70.97 -39.64
CA GLU A 95 -54.23 70.78 -40.61
C GLU A 95 -53.28 71.98 -40.56
N ASP A 96 -52.27 71.87 -39.70
CA ASP A 96 -51.15 72.81 -39.63
C ASP A 96 -50.15 72.48 -40.74
N TRP A 97 -50.25 73.21 -41.86
CA TRP A 97 -49.27 73.24 -42.94
C TRP A 97 -48.92 74.68 -43.29
N GLY A 98 -48.21 75.35 -42.39
CA GLY A 98 -47.59 76.64 -42.65
C GLY A 98 -46.68 76.59 -43.88
N THR A 99 -47.17 77.13 -45.01
CA THR A 99 -46.36 77.34 -46.23
C THR A 99 -46.00 78.81 -46.34
N VAL A 100 -44.74 79.14 -46.13
CA VAL A 100 -44.22 80.51 -46.19
C VAL A 100 -44.24 81.01 -47.63
N HIS A 101 -44.94 82.12 -47.88
CA HIS A 101 -44.75 82.94 -49.09
C HIS A 101 -44.46 84.38 -48.70
N HIS A 102 -43.33 84.91 -49.16
CA HIS A 102 -43.03 86.33 -49.10
C HIS A 102 -43.74 87.07 -50.24
N GLY A 103 -44.41 88.17 -49.90
CA GLY A 103 -45.07 89.10 -50.81
C GLY A 103 -45.61 90.26 -49.98
N ALA A 104 -44.80 91.28 -49.67
CA ALA A 104 -44.40 92.39 -50.55
C ALA A 104 -45.56 93.37 -50.80
N PHE A 105 -45.44 94.57 -50.20
CA PHE A 105 -46.23 95.80 -50.41
C PHE A 105 -47.76 95.72 -50.28
N MET A 106 -48.32 96.35 -49.23
CA MET A 106 -48.95 97.68 -49.35
C MET A 106 -49.41 98.23 -47.99
N LEU A 107 -49.01 99.46 -47.69
CA LEU A 107 -49.84 100.47 -47.00
C LEU A 107 -50.79 101.06 -48.07
N PRO A 108 -52.02 101.53 -47.77
CA PRO A 108 -52.23 102.65 -46.85
C PRO A 108 -53.59 102.69 -46.09
N CYS A 109 -53.85 103.83 -45.42
CA CYS A 109 -55.14 104.30 -44.87
C CYS A 109 -55.76 103.48 -43.71
N MET A 110 -56.24 104.07 -42.61
CA MET A 110 -56.33 105.49 -42.21
C MET A 110 -57.11 106.43 -43.15
N GLN A 111 -58.33 106.01 -43.49
CA GLN A 111 -59.48 106.87 -43.79
C GLN A 111 -60.62 106.35 -42.89
N VAL A 112 -61.17 107.13 -41.96
CA VAL A 112 -62.10 108.25 -42.20
C VAL A 112 -63.34 107.76 -42.96
N LEU A 113 -64.34 107.33 -42.20
CA LEU A 113 -65.74 107.42 -42.60
C LEU A 113 -66.53 108.17 -41.51
N VAL A 114 -66.30 109.49 -41.49
CA VAL A 114 -67.31 110.45 -41.02
C VAL A 114 -68.42 110.48 -42.09
N ASP A 115 -69.57 111.09 -41.77
CA ASP A 115 -70.69 111.35 -42.69
C ASP A 115 -71.59 110.17 -43.09
N THR A 116 -72.43 109.73 -42.14
CA THR A 116 -73.82 109.34 -42.45
C THR A 116 -74.85 110.08 -41.58
N ILE A 117 -74.56 111.33 -41.19
CA ILE A 117 -75.63 112.23 -40.69
C ILE A 117 -76.37 112.77 -41.90
N VAL A 118 -77.30 111.97 -42.43
CA VAL A 118 -78.21 112.40 -43.50
C VAL A 118 -79.18 113.42 -42.91
N ASN A 119 -78.85 114.69 -43.08
CA ASN A 119 -79.66 115.84 -42.69
C ASN A 119 -80.92 115.93 -43.58
N THR A 120 -81.95 115.13 -43.30
CA THR A 120 -83.32 115.35 -43.82
C THR A 120 -83.98 116.53 -43.11
N ARG A 121 -83.32 117.69 -43.15
CA ARG A 121 -83.89 118.98 -42.76
C ARG A 121 -84.81 119.47 -43.89
N ALA A 122 -85.96 118.81 -44.02
CA ALA A 122 -87.06 119.28 -44.85
C ALA A 122 -87.84 120.34 -44.07
N ASP A 123 -87.87 121.58 -44.57
CA ASP A 123 -88.53 122.69 -43.88
C ASP A 123 -90.07 122.55 -43.91
N SER A 124 -90.68 122.36 -42.75
CA SER A 124 -92.14 122.38 -42.54
C SER A 124 -92.52 123.28 -41.36
N ASN A 125 -92.18 124.57 -41.49
CA ASN A 125 -92.47 125.63 -40.50
C ASN A 125 -93.98 125.94 -40.38
N THR A 126 -94.76 125.03 -39.79
CA THR A 126 -96.14 125.29 -39.31
C THR A 126 -96.55 124.31 -38.20
N THR A 127 -97.35 124.77 -37.24
CA THR A 127 -98.10 123.94 -36.26
C THR A 127 -97.29 123.24 -35.16
N LEU A 128 -96.30 123.93 -34.58
CA LEU A 128 -95.51 123.46 -33.41
C LEU A 128 -96.28 123.24 -32.09
N TRP A 129 -97.62 123.35 -32.06
CA TRP A 129 -98.43 123.44 -30.82
C TRP A 129 -99.63 122.46 -30.79
N SER A 130 -99.53 121.27 -31.39
CA SER A 130 -100.48 120.16 -31.13
C SER A 130 -100.01 119.31 -29.94
N PRO A 131 -100.86 118.95 -28.95
CA PRO A 131 -100.48 118.04 -27.87
C PRO A 131 -99.97 116.67 -28.35
N GLU A 132 -100.46 116.19 -29.51
CA GLU A 132 -100.17 114.86 -30.04
C GLU A 132 -98.69 114.67 -30.41
N TRP A 133 -98.00 115.70 -30.89
CA TRP A 133 -96.56 115.57 -31.21
C TRP A 133 -95.72 115.42 -29.94
N MET A 134 -96.13 116.05 -28.83
CA MET A 134 -95.46 115.90 -27.54
C MET A 134 -95.63 114.47 -27.02
N TRP A 135 -96.85 113.92 -27.07
CA TRP A 135 -97.10 112.52 -26.69
C TRP A 135 -96.29 111.54 -27.56
N ALA A 136 -96.31 111.70 -28.88
CA ALA A 136 -95.54 110.86 -29.78
C ALA A 136 -94.03 110.92 -29.50
N ARG A 137 -93.48 112.12 -29.22
CA ARG A 137 -92.05 112.27 -28.88
C ARG A 137 -91.71 111.74 -27.49
N ILE A 138 -92.62 111.81 -26.51
CA ILE A 138 -92.46 111.18 -25.20
C ILE A 138 -92.37 109.66 -25.37
N THR A 139 -93.34 109.03 -26.05
CA THR A 139 -93.33 107.57 -26.27
C THR A 139 -92.13 107.10 -27.10
N GLN A 140 -91.65 107.92 -28.05
CA GLN A 140 -90.39 107.63 -28.75
C GLN A 140 -89.18 107.68 -27.80
N LEU A 141 -89.08 108.69 -26.94
CA LEU A 141 -88.00 108.83 -25.95
C LEU A 141 -88.05 107.73 -24.88
N GLU A 142 -89.23 107.27 -24.50
CA GLU A 142 -89.43 106.12 -23.61
C GLU A 142 -88.93 104.82 -24.26
N ALA A 143 -89.24 104.60 -25.54
CA ALA A 143 -88.72 103.46 -26.31
C ALA A 143 -87.19 103.52 -26.51
N GLU A 144 -86.63 104.69 -26.87
CA GLU A 144 -85.18 104.92 -26.98
C GLU A 144 -84.48 104.67 -25.61
N LEU A 145 -85.13 105.04 -24.50
CA LEU A 145 -84.64 104.81 -23.14
C LEU A 145 -84.70 103.33 -22.72
N ASP A 146 -85.72 102.58 -23.12
CA ASP A 146 -85.84 101.15 -22.81
C ASP A 146 -84.95 100.29 -23.71
N GLU A 147 -84.78 100.65 -24.99
CA GLU A 147 -83.79 100.04 -25.88
C GLU A 147 -82.35 100.24 -25.34
N THR A 148 -82.00 101.45 -24.89
CA THR A 148 -80.66 101.71 -24.33
C THR A 148 -80.44 101.03 -22.96
N LYS A 149 -81.48 100.85 -22.14
CA LYS A 149 -81.40 99.96 -20.95
C LYS A 149 -81.14 98.51 -21.37
N ALA A 150 -81.91 97.98 -22.32
CA ALA A 150 -81.78 96.60 -22.78
C ALA A 150 -80.40 96.34 -23.40
N ALA A 151 -79.89 97.26 -24.23
CA ALA A 151 -78.55 97.18 -24.81
C ALA A 151 -77.45 97.21 -23.73
N ARG A 152 -77.57 98.08 -22.72
CA ARG A 152 -76.65 98.11 -21.56
C ARG A 152 -76.67 96.79 -20.79
N ASP A 153 -77.86 96.26 -20.51
CA ASP A 153 -78.01 95.07 -19.66
C ASP A 153 -77.59 93.78 -20.41
N MET A 154 -77.76 93.74 -21.73
CA MET A 154 -77.11 92.74 -22.59
C MET A 154 -75.58 92.87 -22.57
N ALA A 155 -75.03 94.07 -22.74
CA ALA A 155 -73.58 94.27 -22.73
C ALA A 155 -72.92 93.90 -21.38
N LEU A 156 -73.61 94.17 -20.27
CA LEU A 156 -73.19 93.71 -18.93
C LEU A 156 -73.25 92.18 -18.81
N SER A 157 -74.28 91.55 -19.35
CA SER A 157 -74.40 90.08 -19.40
C SER A 157 -73.28 89.44 -20.24
N GLU A 158 -72.96 90.00 -21.42
CA GLU A 158 -71.84 89.57 -22.26
C GLU A 158 -70.49 89.73 -21.55
N GLN A 159 -70.27 90.87 -20.87
CA GLN A 159 -69.06 91.11 -20.08
C GLN A 159 -68.92 90.08 -18.95
N ASP A 160 -70.02 89.70 -18.30
CA ASP A 160 -70.03 88.67 -17.26
C ASP A 160 -69.82 87.25 -17.80
N VAL A 161 -70.37 86.92 -18.98
CA VAL A 161 -70.07 85.66 -19.68
C VAL A 161 -68.58 85.57 -20.03
N VAL A 162 -67.98 86.65 -20.55
CA VAL A 162 -66.53 86.71 -20.85
C VAL A 162 -65.69 86.60 -19.56
N ARG A 163 -66.11 87.25 -18.48
CA ARG A 163 -65.47 87.15 -17.15
C ARG A 163 -65.49 85.72 -16.60
N ILE A 164 -66.65 85.06 -16.65
CA ILE A 164 -66.84 83.68 -16.18
C ILE A 164 -66.07 82.71 -17.07
N ALA A 165 -66.10 82.87 -18.40
CA ALA A 165 -65.34 82.03 -19.33
C ALA A 165 -63.82 82.12 -19.10
N ARG A 166 -63.28 83.34 -18.90
CA ARG A 166 -61.87 83.55 -18.58
C ARG A 166 -61.49 82.95 -17.22
N GLN A 167 -62.36 83.04 -16.23
CA GLN A 167 -62.14 82.41 -14.91
C GLN A 167 -62.17 80.88 -15.00
N ALA A 168 -63.12 80.30 -15.77
CA ALA A 168 -63.21 78.87 -16.03
C ALA A 168 -61.97 78.36 -16.78
N GLU A 169 -61.46 79.10 -17.76
CA GLU A 169 -60.20 78.77 -18.45
C GLU A 169 -59.00 78.80 -17.49
N GLN A 170 -58.90 79.82 -16.62
CA GLN A 170 -57.85 79.89 -15.60
C GLN A 170 -57.94 78.76 -14.57
N ASN A 171 -59.14 78.27 -14.25
CA ASN A 171 -59.34 77.09 -13.41
C ASN A 171 -58.86 75.82 -14.14
N ALA A 172 -59.34 75.58 -15.36
CA ALA A 172 -58.95 74.43 -16.18
C ALA A 172 -57.43 74.37 -16.44
N ARG A 173 -56.77 75.52 -16.68
CA ARG A 173 -55.30 75.62 -16.80
C ARG A 173 -54.59 75.24 -15.48
N ARG A 174 -55.10 75.65 -14.32
CA ARG A 174 -54.55 75.27 -13.01
C ARG A 174 -54.76 73.79 -12.71
N GLU A 175 -55.94 73.25 -12.99
CA GLU A 175 -56.26 71.83 -12.83
C GLU A 175 -55.41 70.95 -13.75
N ALA A 176 -55.23 71.32 -15.02
CA ALA A 176 -54.35 70.62 -15.95
C ALA A 176 -52.88 70.60 -15.47
N MET A 177 -52.38 71.72 -14.93
CA MET A 177 -51.04 71.78 -14.35
C MET A 177 -50.91 70.92 -13.08
N ALA A 178 -51.95 70.88 -12.23
CA ALA A 178 -51.98 70.01 -11.05
C ALA A 178 -52.02 68.53 -11.44
N GLN A 179 -52.84 68.14 -12.42
CA GLN A 179 -52.89 66.78 -12.96
C GLN A 179 -51.57 66.37 -13.60
N LYS A 180 -50.94 67.26 -14.38
CA LYS A 180 -49.60 67.04 -14.94
C LYS A 180 -48.57 66.80 -13.83
N SER A 181 -48.50 67.68 -12.83
CA SER A 181 -47.58 67.56 -11.71
C SER A 181 -47.79 66.27 -10.90
N ALA A 182 -49.05 65.85 -10.69
CA ALA A 182 -49.37 64.58 -10.05
C ALA A 182 -48.94 63.36 -10.89
N ALA A 183 -49.06 63.42 -12.22
CA ALA A 183 -48.59 62.38 -13.12
C ALA A 183 -47.05 62.29 -13.14
N GLU A 184 -46.36 63.43 -13.20
CA GLU A 184 -44.88 63.52 -13.14
C GLU A 184 -44.36 62.99 -11.79
N ALA A 185 -45.00 63.35 -10.67
CA ALA A 185 -44.66 62.81 -9.35
C ALA A 185 -44.95 61.30 -9.23
N SER A 186 -45.97 60.78 -9.91
CA SER A 186 -46.25 59.34 -9.98
C SER A 186 -45.21 58.57 -10.81
N LEU A 187 -44.74 59.18 -11.90
CA LEU A 187 -43.68 58.64 -12.76
C LEU A 187 -42.34 58.63 -12.03
N ALA A 188 -41.93 59.73 -11.41
CA ALA A 188 -40.67 59.82 -10.66
C ALA A 188 -40.58 58.80 -9.50
N ARG A 189 -41.71 58.48 -8.84
CA ARG A 189 -41.77 57.40 -7.83
C ARG A 189 -41.47 56.03 -8.44
N LYS A 190 -42.04 55.72 -9.61
CA LYS A 190 -41.79 54.45 -10.31
C LYS A 190 -40.36 54.34 -10.83
N GLU A 191 -39.76 55.44 -11.28
CA GLU A 191 -38.36 55.49 -11.68
C GLU A 191 -37.41 55.27 -10.49
N ALA A 192 -37.74 55.84 -9.32
CA ALA A 192 -37.01 55.58 -8.08
C ALA A 192 -37.16 54.12 -7.61
N GLU A 193 -38.37 53.54 -7.65
CA GLU A 193 -38.62 52.13 -7.35
C GLU A 193 -37.88 51.19 -8.30
N TYR A 194 -37.91 51.46 -9.61
CA TYR A 194 -37.17 50.71 -10.63
C TYR A 194 -35.65 50.79 -10.41
N SER A 195 -35.13 51.98 -10.09
CA SER A 195 -33.71 52.18 -9.80
C SER A 195 -33.28 51.42 -8.53
N ARG A 196 -34.13 51.39 -7.49
CA ARG A 196 -33.90 50.63 -6.26
C ARG A 196 -33.87 49.12 -6.53
N LEU A 197 -34.89 48.59 -7.22
CA LEU A 197 -34.97 47.18 -7.61
C LEU A 197 -33.79 46.74 -8.51
N ARG A 198 -33.31 47.65 -9.36
CA ARG A 198 -32.11 47.42 -10.17
C ARG A 198 -30.84 47.33 -9.32
N ALA A 199 -30.67 48.24 -8.36
CA ALA A 199 -29.53 48.19 -7.43
C ALA A 199 -29.57 46.92 -6.54
N GLU A 200 -30.74 46.53 -6.05
CA GLU A 200 -30.96 45.26 -5.32
C GLU A 200 -30.56 44.04 -6.16
N LEU A 201 -30.88 44.04 -7.46
CA LEU A 201 -30.50 42.98 -8.40
C LEU A 201 -28.99 42.95 -8.70
N GLU A 202 -28.37 44.11 -8.94
CA GLU A 202 -26.93 44.22 -9.17
C GLU A 202 -26.12 43.82 -7.92
N GLU A 203 -26.62 44.11 -6.72
CA GLU A 203 -26.06 43.59 -5.46
C GLU A 203 -26.25 42.07 -5.32
N ALA A 204 -27.45 41.54 -5.61
CA ALA A 204 -27.73 40.11 -5.53
C ALA A 204 -26.83 39.28 -6.46
N LEU A 205 -26.62 39.74 -7.70
CA LEU A 205 -25.69 39.13 -8.66
C LEU A 205 -24.23 39.21 -8.19
N SER A 206 -23.85 40.30 -7.52
CA SER A 206 -22.52 40.46 -6.92
C SER A 206 -22.31 39.43 -5.80
N ARG A 207 -23.29 39.25 -4.91
CA ARG A 207 -23.28 38.23 -3.85
C ARG A 207 -23.25 36.80 -4.44
N GLU A 208 -24.02 36.52 -5.50
CA GLU A 208 -23.97 35.23 -6.20
C GLU A 208 -22.58 34.95 -6.80
N SER A 209 -21.94 35.95 -7.39
CA SER A 209 -20.58 35.81 -7.96
C SER A 209 -19.53 35.49 -6.88
N VAL A 210 -19.65 36.05 -5.68
CA VAL A 210 -18.78 35.71 -4.54
C VAL A 210 -19.01 34.26 -4.11
N LEU A 211 -20.26 33.87 -3.86
CA LEU A 211 -20.62 32.49 -3.47
C LEU A 211 -20.21 31.45 -4.54
N LEU A 212 -20.28 31.79 -5.82
CA LEU A 212 -19.80 30.95 -6.92
C LEU A 212 -18.26 30.76 -6.87
N SER A 213 -17.52 31.77 -6.40
CA SER A 213 -16.08 31.68 -6.18
C SER A 213 -15.74 30.83 -4.95
N ASP A 214 -16.47 30.98 -3.86
CA ASP A 214 -16.32 30.18 -2.64
C ASP A 214 -16.60 28.70 -2.91
N VAL A 215 -17.67 28.39 -3.66
CA VAL A 215 -18.01 27.02 -4.08
C VAL A 215 -16.93 26.41 -5.00
N LYS A 216 -16.20 27.21 -5.78
CA LYS A 216 -15.04 26.73 -6.55
C LYS A 216 -13.85 26.44 -5.65
N MET A 217 -13.56 27.30 -4.67
CA MET A 217 -12.50 27.08 -3.67
C MET A 217 -12.76 25.81 -2.86
N LEU A 218 -13.96 25.68 -2.27
CA LEU A 218 -14.37 24.51 -1.49
C LEU A 218 -14.33 23.20 -2.30
N ARG A 219 -14.61 23.22 -3.61
CA ARG A 219 -14.42 22.05 -4.50
C ARG A 219 -12.95 21.72 -4.72
N GLY A 220 -12.08 22.73 -4.81
CA GLY A 220 -10.64 22.54 -4.88
C GLY A 220 -10.08 21.93 -3.59
N ASP A 221 -10.54 22.38 -2.43
CA ASP A 221 -10.12 21.84 -1.13
C ASP A 221 -10.69 20.45 -0.85
N LEU A 222 -11.93 20.17 -1.28
CA LEU A 222 -12.50 18.82 -1.26
C LEU A 222 -11.67 17.85 -2.11
N ALA A 223 -11.22 18.26 -3.31
CA ALA A 223 -10.38 17.41 -4.17
C ALA A 223 -9.03 17.08 -3.51
N LYS A 224 -8.38 18.05 -2.85
CA LYS A 224 -7.16 17.82 -2.05
C LYS A 224 -7.42 16.85 -0.89
N ALA A 225 -8.56 16.97 -0.21
CA ALA A 225 -8.94 16.08 0.88
C ALA A 225 -9.23 14.65 0.42
N GLU A 226 -9.87 14.47 -0.75
CA GLU A 226 -10.04 13.15 -1.38
C GLU A 226 -8.70 12.51 -1.79
N GLU A 227 -7.77 13.30 -2.33
CA GLU A 227 -6.42 12.81 -2.67
C GLU A 227 -5.65 12.40 -1.42
N GLY A 228 -5.67 13.24 -0.37
CA GLY A 228 -5.13 12.91 0.96
C GLY A 228 -5.71 11.60 1.51
N LEU A 229 -7.03 11.41 1.43
CA LEU A 229 -7.69 10.17 1.86
C LEU A 229 -7.21 8.93 1.07
N ARG A 230 -7.00 9.04 -0.25
CA ARG A 230 -6.47 7.93 -1.07
C ARG A 230 -5.03 7.56 -0.71
N THR A 231 -4.19 8.55 -0.40
CA THR A 231 -2.81 8.26 0.07
C THR A 231 -2.82 7.59 1.45
N ALA A 232 -3.68 8.05 2.38
CA ALA A 232 -3.87 7.41 3.67
C ALA A 232 -4.38 5.97 3.54
N GLN A 233 -5.36 5.70 2.68
CA GLN A 233 -5.85 4.35 2.38
C GLN A 233 -4.74 3.45 1.82
N SER A 234 -3.92 3.97 0.90
CA SER A 234 -2.79 3.22 0.33
C SER A 234 -1.76 2.84 1.42
N SER A 235 -1.47 3.76 2.35
CA SER A 235 -0.58 3.49 3.49
C SER A 235 -1.18 2.48 4.49
N LEU A 236 -2.51 2.43 4.62
CA LEU A 236 -3.21 1.43 5.45
C LEU A 236 -3.11 0.03 4.83
N ASP A 237 -3.28 -0.10 3.51
CA ASP A 237 -3.11 -1.37 2.79
C ASP A 237 -1.67 -1.89 2.90
N GLU A 238 -0.66 -1.00 2.86
CA GLU A 238 0.75 -1.36 3.10
C GLU A 238 1.02 -1.73 4.56
N SER A 239 0.39 -1.03 5.52
CA SER A 239 0.43 -1.40 6.93
C SER A 239 -0.26 -2.75 7.21
N GLN A 240 -1.27 -3.13 6.43
CA GLN A 240 -1.90 -4.44 6.54
C GLN A 240 -0.99 -5.53 5.96
N LYS A 241 -0.43 -5.35 4.76
CA LYS A 241 0.51 -6.31 4.13
C LYS A 241 1.73 -6.57 5.02
N THR A 242 2.31 -5.53 5.63
CA THR A 242 3.43 -5.69 6.57
C THR A 242 3.01 -6.37 7.87
N SER A 243 1.80 -6.10 8.38
CA SER A 243 1.23 -6.84 9.53
C SER A 243 1.02 -8.33 9.23
N GLU A 244 0.58 -8.68 8.03
CA GLU A 244 0.44 -10.06 7.56
C GLU A 244 1.80 -10.75 7.38
N GLN A 245 2.79 -10.06 6.81
CA GLN A 245 4.17 -10.55 6.73
C GLN A 245 4.79 -10.77 8.12
N ILE A 246 4.53 -9.88 9.09
CA ILE A 246 4.98 -10.05 10.49
C ILE A 246 4.32 -11.25 11.15
N LYS A 247 3.05 -11.57 10.84
CA LYS A 247 2.40 -12.81 11.33
C LYS A 247 3.04 -14.05 10.73
N PHE A 248 3.30 -14.06 9.42
CA PHE A 248 3.99 -15.16 8.73
C PHE A 248 5.38 -15.42 9.32
N LEU A 249 6.22 -14.38 9.44
CA LEU A 249 7.57 -14.49 9.99
C LEU A 249 7.58 -14.94 11.46
N LYS A 250 6.55 -14.57 12.25
CA LYS A 250 6.39 -15.09 13.62
C LYS A 250 6.05 -16.58 13.65
N GLN A 251 5.20 -17.05 12.74
CA GLN A 251 4.90 -18.48 12.62
C GLN A 251 6.14 -19.27 12.17
N GLU A 252 6.84 -18.81 11.13
CA GLU A 252 8.07 -19.47 10.63
C GLU A 252 9.16 -19.56 11.71
N LEU A 253 9.30 -18.52 12.53
CA LEU A 253 10.24 -18.48 13.67
C LEU A 253 9.85 -19.48 14.77
N GLU A 254 8.56 -19.66 15.05
CA GLU A 254 8.10 -20.66 16.03
C GLU A 254 8.27 -22.09 15.48
N GLU A 255 7.93 -22.34 14.22
CA GLU A 255 8.21 -23.61 13.54
C GLU A 255 9.73 -23.91 13.50
N ALA A 256 10.58 -22.89 13.43
CA ALA A 256 12.04 -23.04 13.53
C ALA A 256 12.50 -23.38 14.95
N ARG A 257 11.87 -22.81 15.99
CA ARG A 257 12.10 -23.19 17.41
C ARG A 257 11.70 -24.63 17.69
N ASP A 258 10.53 -25.06 17.22
CA ASP A 258 10.07 -26.46 17.37
C ASP A 258 11.03 -27.44 16.69
N ARG A 259 11.50 -27.11 15.48
CA ARG A 259 12.54 -27.88 14.78
C ARG A 259 13.85 -27.93 15.58
N ALA A 260 14.32 -26.80 16.12
CA ALA A 260 15.53 -26.75 16.94
C ALA A 260 15.41 -27.56 18.24
N HIS A 261 14.28 -27.45 18.95
CA HIS A 261 14.01 -28.22 20.17
C HIS A 261 13.91 -29.73 19.89
N LYS A 262 13.28 -30.12 18.77
CA LYS A 262 13.25 -31.52 18.32
C LYS A 262 14.63 -32.08 17.98
N LEU A 263 15.49 -31.27 17.34
CA LEU A 263 16.88 -31.63 17.08
C LEU A 263 17.71 -31.73 18.38
N GLN A 264 17.47 -30.85 19.36
CA GLN A 264 18.11 -30.92 20.67
C GLN A 264 17.71 -32.19 21.44
N LEU A 265 16.43 -32.59 21.39
CA LEU A 265 15.96 -33.88 21.92
C LEU A 265 16.60 -35.07 21.20
N GLN A 266 16.74 -35.04 19.88
CA GLN A 266 17.45 -36.09 19.13
C GLN A 266 18.94 -36.15 19.50
N LYS A 267 19.62 -35.00 19.68
CA LYS A 267 21.01 -34.97 20.16
C LYS A 267 21.11 -35.63 21.53
N LEU A 268 20.28 -35.24 22.49
CA LEU A 268 20.30 -35.82 23.85
C LEU A 268 20.05 -37.34 23.84
N TYR A 269 19.14 -37.83 23.00
CA TYR A 269 18.90 -39.27 22.86
C TYR A 269 20.12 -40.01 22.30
N LEU A 270 20.78 -39.47 21.27
CA LEU A 270 22.01 -40.05 20.71
C LEU A 270 23.19 -39.97 21.69
N GLU A 271 23.30 -38.88 22.44
CA GLU A 271 24.33 -38.64 23.45
C GLU A 271 24.17 -39.57 24.66
N GLU A 272 22.93 -39.88 25.07
CA GLU A 272 22.63 -40.94 26.05
C GLU A 272 22.91 -42.35 25.47
N GLN A 273 22.48 -42.62 24.24
CA GLN A 273 22.69 -43.91 23.59
C GLN A 273 24.18 -44.23 23.41
N GLN A 274 24.99 -43.22 23.05
CA GLN A 274 26.44 -43.33 22.95
C GLN A 274 27.10 -43.43 24.34
N SER A 275 26.63 -42.66 25.35
CA SER A 275 27.10 -42.84 26.73
C SER A 275 26.90 -44.27 27.25
N ARG A 276 25.88 -44.98 26.75
CA ARG A 276 25.61 -46.39 27.08
C ARG A 276 26.48 -47.38 26.29
N SER A 277 26.81 -47.12 25.02
CA SER A 277 27.77 -47.97 24.27
C SER A 277 29.17 -47.83 24.86
N ASP A 278 29.62 -46.59 25.06
CA ASP A 278 30.98 -46.28 25.43
C ASP A 278 31.27 -46.80 26.85
N ALA A 279 30.28 -46.75 27.77
CA ALA A 279 30.38 -47.38 29.08
C ALA A 279 30.48 -48.92 29.04
N ALA A 280 29.79 -49.58 28.10
CA ALA A 280 29.84 -51.04 27.94
C ALA A 280 31.17 -51.50 27.34
N GLU A 281 31.67 -50.80 26.32
CA GLU A 281 33.00 -51.04 25.75
C GLU A 281 34.11 -50.77 26.78
N PHE A 282 33.95 -49.75 27.65
CA PHE A 282 34.93 -49.44 28.67
C PHE A 282 35.00 -50.51 29.78
N GLU A 283 33.89 -51.14 30.17
CA GLU A 283 33.92 -52.28 31.10
C GLU A 283 34.47 -53.56 30.46
N ASP A 284 34.12 -53.90 29.22
CA ASP A 284 34.74 -55.02 28.50
C ASP A 284 36.27 -54.81 28.34
N ALA A 285 36.71 -53.59 28.04
CA ALA A 285 38.13 -53.22 28.06
C ALA A 285 38.74 -53.34 29.47
N ARG A 286 38.03 -52.96 30.54
CA ARG A 286 38.47 -53.06 31.94
C ARG A 286 38.58 -54.51 32.41
N GLU A 287 37.65 -55.38 32.03
CA GLU A 287 37.71 -56.83 32.26
C GLU A 287 38.89 -57.46 31.51
N LYS A 288 39.09 -57.10 30.24
CA LYS A 288 40.26 -57.53 29.45
C LYS A 288 41.58 -57.09 30.08
N ILE A 289 41.67 -55.86 30.58
CA ILE A 289 42.84 -55.35 31.33
C ILE A 289 43.05 -56.14 32.63
N GLN A 290 41.99 -56.44 33.39
CA GLN A 290 42.09 -57.26 34.61
C GLN A 290 42.55 -58.70 34.30
N LYS A 291 42.02 -59.31 33.24
CA LYS A 291 42.42 -60.63 32.75
C LYS A 291 43.89 -60.66 32.35
N LEU A 292 44.35 -59.73 31.51
CA LEU A 292 45.75 -59.60 31.11
C LEU A 292 46.67 -59.34 32.32
N LYS A 293 46.22 -58.56 33.31
CA LYS A 293 46.96 -58.32 34.56
C LYS A 293 47.10 -59.57 35.43
N ALA A 294 46.12 -60.49 35.39
CA ALA A 294 46.23 -61.81 36.01
C ALA A 294 47.14 -62.76 35.20
N GLU A 295 47.08 -62.69 33.87
CA GLU A 295 47.95 -63.43 32.94
C GLU A 295 49.43 -63.09 33.17
N VAL A 296 49.78 -61.80 33.18
CA VAL A 296 51.15 -61.31 33.44
C VAL A 296 51.66 -61.74 34.82
N LYS A 297 50.79 -61.75 35.85
CA LYS A 297 51.16 -62.30 37.17
C LYS A 297 51.50 -63.79 37.10
N ARG A 298 50.75 -64.58 36.32
CA ARG A 298 51.01 -66.01 36.13
C ARG A 298 52.33 -66.23 35.41
N SER A 299 52.53 -65.60 34.26
CA SER A 299 53.77 -65.73 33.48
C SER A 299 55.01 -65.24 34.23
N ASN A 300 54.90 -64.22 35.08
CA ASN A 300 56.00 -63.81 35.98
C ASN A 300 56.34 -64.89 37.03
N SER A 301 55.34 -65.60 37.56
CA SER A 301 55.58 -66.72 38.50
C SER A 301 56.15 -67.96 37.81
N GLU A 302 55.75 -68.23 36.57
CA GLU A 302 56.33 -69.27 35.72
C GLU A 302 57.79 -68.93 35.37
N LEU A 303 58.06 -67.69 34.96
CA LEU A 303 59.42 -67.20 34.68
C LEU A 303 60.33 -67.35 35.91
N ALA A 304 59.88 -66.94 37.09
CA ALA A 304 60.62 -67.14 38.34
C ALA A 304 60.94 -68.62 38.61
N SER A 305 59.98 -69.54 38.39
CA SER A 305 60.23 -70.98 38.50
C SER A 305 61.22 -71.50 37.45
N THR A 306 61.23 -70.95 36.23
CA THR A 306 62.23 -71.32 35.22
C THR A 306 63.63 -70.80 35.55
N LEU A 307 63.75 -69.61 36.17
CA LEU A 307 65.01 -69.06 36.62
C LEU A 307 65.60 -69.89 37.78
N GLU A 308 64.80 -70.25 38.78
CA GLU A 308 65.23 -71.14 39.88
C GLU A 308 65.72 -72.50 39.35
N LYS A 309 65.00 -73.08 38.39
CA LYS A 309 65.42 -74.31 37.69
C LYS A 309 66.73 -74.10 36.92
N LEU A 310 66.89 -72.99 36.20
CA LEU A 310 68.12 -72.66 35.48
C LEU A 310 69.32 -72.52 36.43
N GLU A 311 69.18 -71.81 37.55
CA GLU A 311 70.23 -71.73 38.56
C GLU A 311 70.59 -73.12 39.15
N SER A 312 69.60 -73.97 39.40
CA SER A 312 69.87 -75.33 39.91
C SER A 312 70.65 -76.18 38.90
N THR A 313 70.34 -76.06 37.60
CA THR A 313 71.05 -76.78 36.54
C THR A 313 72.43 -76.19 36.28
N GLN A 314 72.62 -74.87 36.39
CA GLN A 314 73.93 -74.24 36.37
C GLN A 314 74.81 -74.73 37.54
N ARG A 315 74.30 -74.71 38.77
CA ARG A 315 75.00 -75.22 39.95
C ARG A 315 75.40 -76.69 39.80
N ALA A 316 74.53 -77.52 39.19
CA ALA A 316 74.83 -78.91 38.87
C ALA A 316 75.86 -79.09 37.75
N LEU A 317 75.87 -78.20 36.74
CA LEU A 317 76.85 -78.20 35.66
C LEU A 317 78.25 -77.84 36.18
N GLU A 318 78.37 -76.76 36.95
CA GLU A 318 79.64 -76.35 37.58
C GLU A 318 80.19 -77.46 38.51
N ALA A 319 79.31 -78.18 39.23
CA ALA A 319 79.72 -79.32 40.06
C ALA A 319 80.31 -80.46 39.22
N LYS A 320 79.78 -80.73 38.02
CA LYS A 320 80.39 -81.66 37.06
C LYS A 320 81.69 -81.11 36.46
N GLU A 321 81.76 -79.83 36.12
CA GLU A 321 82.98 -79.20 35.59
C GLU A 321 84.14 -79.26 36.59
N ARG A 322 83.89 -78.95 37.87
CA ARG A 322 84.85 -79.10 38.97
C ARG A 322 85.32 -80.56 39.11
N LYS A 323 84.41 -81.53 38.95
CA LYS A 323 84.74 -82.97 38.97
C LYS A 323 85.59 -83.39 37.76
N CYS A 324 85.27 -82.93 36.55
CA CYS A 324 86.05 -83.18 35.33
C CYS A 324 87.43 -82.51 35.37
N SER A 325 87.53 -81.31 35.95
CA SER A 325 88.81 -80.64 36.18
C SER A 325 89.69 -81.41 37.18
N SER A 326 89.07 -81.96 38.24
CA SER A 326 89.76 -82.83 39.20
C SER A 326 90.27 -84.12 38.57
N THR A 327 89.50 -84.80 37.71
CA THR A 327 89.98 -86.00 37.00
C THR A 327 91.03 -85.67 35.94
N ARG A 328 90.90 -84.55 35.22
CA ARG A 328 91.93 -84.08 34.26
C ARG A 328 93.27 -83.79 34.94
N GLY A 329 93.26 -83.14 36.11
CA GLY A 329 94.45 -82.90 36.92
C GLY A 329 95.08 -84.18 37.48
N LYS A 330 94.29 -85.23 37.75
CA LYS A 330 94.81 -86.56 38.09
C LYS A 330 95.42 -87.26 36.88
N TYR A 331 94.79 -87.17 35.70
CA TYR A 331 95.28 -87.77 34.46
C TYR A 331 96.63 -87.19 34.05
N GLU A 332 96.78 -85.86 34.02
CA GLU A 332 98.07 -85.22 33.68
C GLU A 332 99.17 -85.63 34.67
N ARG A 333 98.88 -85.68 35.98
CA ARG A 333 99.84 -86.17 37.00
C ARG A 333 100.24 -87.64 36.84
N ILE A 334 99.40 -88.47 36.22
CA ILE A 334 99.72 -89.87 35.88
C ILE A 334 100.54 -89.93 34.58
N LYS A 335 100.18 -89.11 33.58
CA LYS A 335 100.88 -88.96 32.30
C LYS A 335 102.31 -88.42 32.47
N GLU A 336 102.51 -87.46 33.38
CA GLU A 336 103.84 -86.99 33.83
C GLU A 336 104.68 -88.13 34.41
N LYS A 337 104.12 -88.91 35.34
CA LYS A 337 104.78 -90.09 35.91
C LYS A 337 105.14 -91.13 34.85
N LEU A 338 104.22 -91.42 33.93
CA LEU A 338 104.46 -92.35 32.82
C LEU A 338 105.59 -91.85 31.90
N GLY A 339 105.63 -90.54 31.62
CA GLY A 339 106.74 -89.91 30.90
C GLY A 339 108.08 -90.07 31.62
N ALA A 340 108.11 -89.87 32.94
CA ALA A 340 109.32 -90.08 33.75
C ALA A 340 109.77 -91.56 33.78
N HIS A 341 108.83 -92.51 33.83
CA HIS A 341 109.13 -93.94 33.71
C HIS A 341 109.66 -94.29 32.31
N LYS A 342 109.06 -93.75 31.23
CA LYS A 342 109.56 -93.95 29.87
C LYS A 342 110.98 -93.41 29.71
N ALA A 343 111.24 -92.17 30.16
CA ALA A 343 112.56 -91.56 30.09
C ALA A 343 113.62 -92.36 30.89
N ARG A 344 113.25 -92.95 32.04
CA ARG A 344 114.12 -93.87 32.78
C ARG A 344 114.44 -95.13 31.97
N LEU A 345 113.42 -95.75 31.36
CA LEU A 345 113.58 -96.96 30.56
C LEU A 345 114.41 -96.70 29.27
N GLU A 346 114.28 -95.51 28.67
CA GLU A 346 115.12 -95.04 27.56
C GLU A 346 116.60 -94.87 28.00
N ASN A 347 116.83 -94.33 29.21
CA ASN A 347 118.18 -94.24 29.81
C ASN A 347 118.76 -95.63 30.16
N GLU A 348 117.96 -96.54 30.70
CA GLU A 348 118.36 -97.93 30.97
C GLU A 348 118.71 -98.67 29.66
N ARG A 349 117.89 -98.51 28.60
CA ARG A 349 118.17 -99.06 27.26
C ARG A 349 119.44 -98.49 26.64
N THR A 350 119.68 -97.18 26.74
CA THR A 350 120.91 -96.57 26.20
C THR A 350 122.15 -96.91 27.02
N LEU A 351 122.01 -97.18 28.33
CA LEU A 351 123.08 -97.72 29.17
C LEU A 351 123.40 -99.18 28.81
N ILE A 352 122.38 -100.03 28.63
CA ILE A 352 122.53 -101.42 28.17
C ILE A 352 123.13 -101.47 26.75
N GLY A 353 122.71 -100.56 25.86
CA GLY A 353 123.29 -100.38 24.53
C GLY A 353 124.80 -100.09 24.62
N LYS A 354 125.20 -99.08 25.40
CA LYS A 354 126.63 -98.77 25.63
C LYS A 354 127.40 -99.94 26.23
N LEU A 355 126.84 -100.64 27.22
CA LEU A 355 127.44 -101.84 27.83
C LEU A 355 127.65 -102.96 26.80
N ARG A 356 126.65 -103.22 25.94
CA ARG A 356 126.75 -104.16 24.84
C ARG A 356 127.81 -103.72 23.83
N ASP A 357 127.85 -102.45 23.48
CA ASP A 357 128.78 -101.92 22.47
C ASP A 357 130.23 -101.84 23.00
N THR A 358 130.47 -101.83 24.31
CA THR A 358 131.80 -102.06 24.91
C THR A 358 132.15 -103.54 25.07
N LEU A 359 131.22 -104.37 25.55
CA LEU A 359 131.49 -105.78 25.85
C LEU A 359 131.56 -106.66 24.59
N THR A 360 130.77 -106.37 23.56
CA THR A 360 130.75 -107.20 22.34
C THR A 360 132.08 -107.19 21.59
N PRO A 361 132.76 -106.04 21.37
CA PRO A 361 134.08 -106.01 20.72
C PRO A 361 135.23 -106.61 21.54
N GLU A 362 135.12 -106.65 22.87
CA GLU A 362 136.08 -107.36 23.72
C GLU A 362 135.81 -108.87 23.72
N ALA A 363 134.55 -109.29 23.89
CA ALA A 363 134.14 -110.68 23.82
C ALA A 363 134.47 -111.32 22.47
N TYR A 364 134.21 -110.63 21.35
CA TYR A 364 134.58 -111.14 20.02
C TYR A 364 136.09 -111.13 19.75
N ARG A 365 136.89 -110.22 20.34
CA ARG A 365 138.36 -110.34 20.29
C ARG A 365 138.87 -111.53 21.09
N SER A 366 138.32 -111.76 22.28
CA SER A 366 138.66 -112.92 23.10
C SER A 366 138.24 -114.25 22.44
N LEU A 367 137.04 -114.30 21.86
CA LEU A 367 136.49 -115.49 21.19
C LEU A 367 137.14 -115.76 19.82
N GLY A 368 137.59 -114.71 19.12
CA GLY A 368 138.41 -114.87 17.92
C GLY A 368 139.76 -115.53 18.23
N ALA A 369 140.44 -115.08 19.30
CA ALA A 369 141.72 -115.65 19.72
C ALA A 369 141.62 -117.13 20.17
N THR A 370 140.48 -117.54 20.76
CA THR A 370 140.24 -118.96 21.09
C THR A 370 139.80 -119.79 19.88
N HIS A 371 139.07 -119.23 18.91
CA HIS A 371 138.75 -119.95 17.67
C HIS A 371 139.96 -120.16 16.75
N GLU A 372 140.89 -119.21 16.69
CA GLU A 372 142.13 -119.35 15.93
C GLU A 372 143.05 -120.45 16.49
N THR A 373 142.96 -120.72 17.80
CA THR A 373 143.67 -121.84 18.46
C THR A 373 142.90 -123.17 18.45
N LEU A 374 141.56 -123.16 18.50
CA LEU A 374 140.73 -124.37 18.38
C LEU A 374 140.58 -124.88 16.93
N GLY A 375 140.82 -124.03 15.92
CA GLY A 375 140.80 -124.42 14.51
C GLY A 375 141.83 -125.49 14.11
N ALA A 376 142.81 -125.78 14.97
CA ALA A 376 143.84 -126.80 14.75
C ALA A 376 143.45 -128.24 15.13
N PHE A 377 142.28 -128.46 15.77
CA PHE A 377 141.85 -129.78 16.26
C PHE A 377 140.73 -130.56 15.52
N PRO A 378 140.14 -130.13 14.37
CA PRO A 378 139.12 -130.92 13.67
C PRO A 378 139.74 -132.06 12.83
N SER A 379 140.28 -133.09 13.48
CA SER A 379 140.87 -134.27 12.80
C SER A 379 140.72 -135.59 13.56
N ALA A 380 139.93 -135.65 14.62
CA ALA A 380 139.55 -136.90 15.29
C ALA A 380 138.09 -136.84 15.80
N MET A 381 137.34 -137.93 15.58
CA MET A 381 136.03 -138.24 16.18
C MET A 381 134.80 -137.36 15.81
N GLY A 382 133.92 -137.91 14.96
CA GLY A 382 132.48 -138.00 15.31
C GLY A 382 131.49 -136.90 14.87
N SER A 383 130.46 -137.32 14.12
CA SER A 383 129.11 -136.71 14.03
C SER A 383 128.19 -137.27 15.16
N PRO A 384 126.84 -137.05 15.23
CA PRO A 384 125.92 -136.11 14.54
C PRO A 384 124.77 -135.47 15.41
N LEU A 385 123.92 -134.63 14.78
CA LEU A 385 122.44 -134.47 14.94
C LEU A 385 121.74 -133.82 16.19
N ALA A 386 120.51 -133.31 15.93
CA ALA A 386 119.32 -133.15 16.84
C ALA A 386 119.29 -131.97 17.88
N VAL A 387 118.15 -131.42 18.41
CA VAL A 387 116.68 -131.49 18.08
C VAL A 387 115.82 -130.41 18.85
N GLU A 388 114.63 -130.05 18.32
CA GLU A 388 113.33 -129.54 18.91
C GLU A 388 113.08 -128.24 19.76
N GLU A 389 111.76 -127.89 19.82
CA GLU A 389 110.92 -127.06 20.75
C GLU A 389 111.09 -125.52 20.88
N GLY A 390 110.05 -124.71 21.20
CA GLY A 390 108.58 -124.95 21.32
C GLY A 390 107.76 -123.81 21.99
N ASN A 391 106.47 -123.65 21.64
CA ASN A 391 105.34 -122.94 22.36
C ASN A 391 105.46 -121.42 22.73
N ASP A 392 104.43 -120.64 23.17
CA ASP A 392 102.97 -120.85 23.45
C ASP A 392 102.04 -119.58 23.23
N THR A 393 100.85 -119.53 23.86
CA THR A 393 99.60 -118.79 23.48
C THR A 393 99.02 -117.76 24.50
N HIS A 394 97.75 -117.27 24.29
CA HIS A 394 96.78 -116.53 25.17
C HIS A 394 96.58 -114.99 24.94
N LYS A 395 95.33 -114.44 24.75
CA LYS A 395 94.14 -114.12 25.63
C LYS A 395 94.36 -112.90 26.59
N GLU A 396 93.45 -112.00 27.00
CA GLU A 396 91.98 -111.67 26.85
C GLU A 396 91.68 -110.27 27.53
N GLU A 397 90.52 -109.57 27.63
CA GLU A 397 89.09 -109.55 27.17
C GLU A 397 88.44 -108.14 27.48
N SER A 398 87.15 -107.90 27.14
CA SER A 398 86.14 -106.99 27.77
C SER A 398 85.85 -105.55 27.24
N ASP A 399 84.53 -105.30 27.06
CA ASP A 399 83.69 -104.06 26.97
C ASP A 399 84.26 -102.73 26.40
#